data_AF-A0AAX1BKK0-F1
#
_entry.id   AF-A0AAX1BKK0-F1
#
_cell.length_a   1.000
_cell.length_b   1.000
_cell.length_c   1.000
_cell.angle_alpha   90.00
_cell.angle_beta   90.00
_cell.angle_gamma   90.00
#
_symmetry.space_group_name_H-M   'P 1'
#
loop_
_entity.id
_entity.type
_entity.pdbx_description
1 polymer ?
#
loop_
_entity_poly.entity_id
_entity_poly.type
_entity_poly.pdbx_seq_one_letter_code
_entity_poly.pdbx_strand_id
1 'polypeptide(L)'
;MENINNDVPQHQPYRNEKVFNSGKTALELNFSETNGSVNLILAGPLVSKPGSFDWTGQKAFSTKLSDDEVTTLCMAFLRLTHEAVLKHKKTKHHNKQVYKNVKVTFDGKSTAMMEGGVV
;
A
#
# COMPACT_ATOMS: atom_id res chain seq x y z
N MET A 1 10.88 41.98 -7.92
CA MET A 1 9.78 41.24 -7.29
C MET A 1 10.00 39.78 -7.61
N GLU A 2 10.53 39.03 -6.65
CA GLU A 2 10.79 37.59 -6.81
C GLU A 2 9.47 36.83 -6.76
N ASN A 3 9.25 35.99 -7.76
CA ASN A 3 8.04 35.21 -7.93
C ASN A 3 8.21 33.94 -7.08
N ILE A 4 7.69 33.96 -5.85
CA ILE A 4 7.68 32.83 -4.92
C ILE A 4 6.64 31.82 -5.43
N ASN A 5 6.99 31.07 -6.46
CA ASN A 5 6.18 29.94 -6.91
C ASN A 5 6.34 28.80 -5.89
N ASN A 6 5.32 28.69 -5.05
CA ASN A 6 4.89 27.53 -4.28
C ASN A 6 5.69 26.24 -4.56
N ASP A 7 6.43 25.79 -3.54
CA ASP A 7 6.85 24.40 -3.36
C ASP A 7 5.62 23.50 -3.22
N VAL A 8 4.93 23.27 -4.33
CA VAL A 8 4.04 22.12 -4.49
C VAL A 8 4.98 20.92 -4.53
N PRO A 9 4.87 19.92 -3.63
CA PRO A 9 5.58 18.67 -3.79
C PRO A 9 5.15 18.09 -5.13
N GLN A 10 6.01 18.18 -6.14
CA GLN A 10 5.79 17.48 -7.40
C GLN A 10 5.62 16.02 -7.04
N HIS A 11 4.47 15.45 -7.42
CA HIS A 11 4.22 14.02 -7.36
C HIS A 11 5.42 13.33 -8.02
N GLN A 12 6.36 12.82 -7.21
CA GLN A 12 7.48 12.04 -7.72
C GLN A 12 6.87 10.82 -8.45
N PRO A 13 7.35 10.51 -9.67
CA PRO A 13 6.73 9.48 -10.49
C PRO A 13 7.00 8.13 -9.83
N TYR A 14 6.04 7.66 -9.06
CA TYR A 14 5.90 6.24 -8.80
C TYR A 14 5.48 5.61 -10.11
N ARG A 15 6.25 4.64 -10.59
CA ARG A 15 5.85 3.84 -11.75
C ARG A 15 4.87 2.77 -11.25
N ASN A 16 3.65 2.82 -11.74
CA ASN A 16 2.63 1.81 -11.44
C ASN A 16 3.00 0.53 -12.17
N GLU A 17 3.67 -0.40 -11.49
CA GLU A 17 4.16 -1.60 -12.14
C GLU A 17 3.10 -2.70 -12.22
N LYS A 18 2.31 -2.91 -11.15
CA LYS A 18 1.28 -3.96 -11.11
C LYS A 18 0.10 -3.60 -10.23
N VAL A 19 -1.10 -3.81 -10.76
CA VAL A 19 -2.38 -3.74 -10.03
C VAL A 19 -3.01 -5.14 -10.02
N PHE A 20 -3.35 -5.63 -8.83
CA PHE A 20 -4.06 -6.88 -8.60
C PHE A 20 -5.45 -6.59 -8.06
N ASN A 21 -6.47 -7.29 -8.57
CA ASN A 21 -7.88 -6.99 -8.32
C ASN A 21 -8.64 -8.28 -8.04
N SER A 22 -9.44 -8.30 -6.96
CA SER A 22 -10.31 -9.42 -6.56
C SER A 22 -11.81 -9.17 -6.79
N GLY A 23 -12.17 -8.03 -7.37
CA GLY A 23 -13.53 -7.49 -7.48
C GLY A 23 -14.02 -6.77 -6.22
N LYS A 24 -13.41 -7.05 -5.06
CA LYS A 24 -13.75 -6.43 -3.76
C LYS A 24 -12.68 -5.46 -3.27
N THR A 25 -11.42 -5.76 -3.57
CA THR A 25 -10.26 -4.96 -3.19
C THR A 25 -9.26 -4.97 -4.33
N ALA A 26 -8.55 -3.87 -4.51
CA ALA A 26 -7.38 -3.78 -5.37
C ALA A 26 -6.11 -3.49 -4.57
N LEU A 27 -5.01 -4.11 -5.00
CA LEU A 27 -3.66 -3.95 -4.48
C LEU A 27 -2.79 -3.35 -5.57
N GLU A 28 -2.06 -2.30 -5.24
CA GLU A 28 -1.06 -1.68 -6.11
C GLU A 28 0.29 -1.66 -5.39
N LEU A 29 1.34 -2.03 -6.13
CA LEU A 29 2.73 -1.96 -5.68
C LEU A 29 3.48 -0.99 -6.58
N ASN A 30 4.02 0.06 -5.96
CA ASN A 30 4.68 1.16 -6.63
C ASN A 30 6.13 1.26 -6.21
N PHE A 31 7.03 1.34 -7.18
CA PHE A 31 8.45 1.51 -6.94
C PHE A 31 8.83 2.99 -7.05
N SER A 32 9.57 3.48 -6.06
CA SER A 32 10.16 4.81 -6.11
C SER A 32 11.43 4.78 -6.95
N GLU A 33 11.47 5.56 -8.03
CA GLU A 33 12.66 5.68 -8.88
C GLU A 33 13.86 6.35 -8.17
N THR A 34 13.61 7.06 -7.06
CA THR A 34 14.64 7.87 -6.38
C THR A 34 15.37 7.12 -5.27
N ASN A 35 14.71 6.18 -4.60
CA ASN A 35 15.31 5.45 -3.47
C ASN A 35 14.96 3.97 -3.41
N GLY A 36 14.33 3.42 -4.45
CA GLY A 36 13.96 2.01 -4.51
C GLY A 36 12.86 1.58 -3.55
N SER A 37 12.28 2.50 -2.75
CA SER A 37 11.24 2.14 -1.80
C SER A 37 9.98 1.61 -2.50
N VAL A 38 9.42 0.55 -1.94
CA VAL A 38 8.15 -0.02 -2.39
C VAL A 38 7.03 0.60 -1.58
N ASN A 39 6.03 1.16 -2.25
CA ASN A 39 4.80 1.61 -1.64
C ASN A 39 3.69 0.59 -1.94
N LEU A 40 3.04 0.12 -0.89
CA LEU A 40 1.90 -0.78 -0.96
C LEU A 40 0.63 0.03 -0.76
N ILE A 41 -0.33 -0.12 -1.67
CA ILE A 41 -1.61 0.57 -1.64
C ILE A 41 -2.75 -0.45 -1.71
N LEU A 42 -3.72 -0.36 -0.80
CA LEU A 42 -4.96 -1.13 -0.82
C LEU A 42 -6.13 -0.18 -1.01
N ALA A 43 -6.98 -0.47 -2.01
CA ALA A 43 -8.16 0.31 -2.33
C ALA A 43 -9.42 -0.55 -2.32
N GLY A 44 -10.48 0.00 -1.73
CA GLY A 44 -11.83 -0.59 -1.79
C GLY A 44 -12.58 -0.19 -3.07
N PRO A 45 -13.80 -0.71 -3.27
CA PRO A 45 -14.58 -0.41 -4.47
C PRO A 45 -15.08 1.04 -4.46
N LEU A 46 -15.07 1.68 -5.63
CA LEU A 46 -15.59 3.04 -5.81
C LEU A 46 -17.10 3.00 -6.00
N VAL A 47 -17.85 3.50 -5.02
CA VAL A 47 -19.33 3.44 -5.00
C VAL A 47 -19.95 4.13 -6.23
N SER A 48 -19.39 5.25 -6.67
CA SER A 48 -19.92 6.02 -7.81
C SER A 48 -19.69 5.37 -9.17
N LYS A 49 -18.80 4.38 -9.27
CA LYS A 49 -18.44 3.74 -10.53
C LYS A 49 -18.17 2.25 -10.32
N PRO A 50 -19.18 1.38 -10.53
CA PRO A 50 -19.02 -0.05 -10.44
C PRO A 50 -17.83 -0.57 -11.27
N GLY A 51 -17.07 -1.51 -10.70
CA GLY A 51 -15.85 -2.05 -11.32
C GLY A 51 -14.61 -1.16 -11.19
N SER A 52 -14.71 0.03 -10.60
CA SER A 52 -13.57 0.89 -10.27
C SER A 52 -13.25 0.85 -8.77
N PHE A 53 -12.05 1.31 -8.39
CA PHE A 53 -11.58 1.34 -7.00
C PHE A 53 -11.30 2.77 -6.55
N ASP A 54 -11.51 3.02 -5.27
CA ASP A 54 -11.28 4.31 -4.62
C ASP A 54 -9.84 4.39 -4.11
N TRP A 55 -8.93 4.80 -4.99
CA TRP A 55 -7.49 4.89 -4.72
C TRP A 55 -7.08 6.09 -3.88
N THR A 56 -7.94 7.10 -3.78
CA THR A 56 -7.60 8.41 -3.18
C THR A 56 -8.50 8.76 -1.99
N GLY A 57 -9.59 8.03 -1.79
CA GLY A 57 -10.50 8.27 -0.69
C GLY A 57 -9.94 7.87 0.66
N GLN A 58 -10.66 8.25 1.71
CA GLN A 58 -10.25 8.07 3.10
C GLN A 58 -10.05 6.60 3.52
N LYS A 59 -10.62 5.66 2.76
CA LYS A 59 -10.50 4.22 3.01
C LYS A 59 -9.31 3.59 2.28
N ALA A 60 -8.63 4.33 1.40
CA ALA A 60 -7.40 3.85 0.78
C ALA A 60 -6.30 3.75 1.85
N PHE A 61 -5.69 2.58 1.93
CA PHE A 61 -4.55 2.35 2.81
C PHE A 61 -3.27 2.42 1.98
N SER A 62 -2.27 3.16 2.44
CA SER A 62 -0.95 3.20 1.79
C SER A 62 0.16 3.16 2.82
N THR A 63 1.21 2.37 2.57
CA THR A 63 2.41 2.34 3.41
C THR A 63 3.66 2.03 2.59
N LYS A 64 4.75 2.74 2.92
CA LYS A 64 6.09 2.37 2.45
C LYS A 64 6.54 1.10 3.18
N LEU A 65 7.23 0.23 2.45
CA LEU A 65 7.84 -0.99 2.93
C LEU A 65 9.36 -0.85 2.95
N SER A 66 10.01 -1.44 3.95
CA SER A 66 11.45 -1.69 3.94
C SER A 66 11.77 -2.98 3.17
N ASP A 67 13.04 -3.21 2.86
CA ASP A 67 13.50 -4.41 2.15
C ASP A 67 13.15 -5.71 2.90
N ASP A 68 13.27 -5.70 4.23
CA ASP A 68 12.88 -6.84 5.09
C ASP A 68 11.38 -7.12 5.01
N GLU A 69 10.56 -6.07 4.92
CA GLU A 69 9.11 -6.19 4.85
C GLU A 69 8.66 -6.66 3.47
N VAL A 70 9.31 -6.18 2.40
CA VAL A 70 9.13 -6.71 1.05
C VAL A 70 9.46 -8.20 1.04
N THR A 71 10.60 -8.59 1.60
CA THR A 71 11.02 -9.99 1.70
C THR A 71 10.02 -10.81 2.49
N THR A 72 9.55 -10.30 3.63
CA THR A 72 8.54 -10.96 4.48
C THR A 72 7.23 -11.20 3.73
N LEU A 73 6.72 -10.20 3.01
CA LEU A 73 5.52 -10.34 2.19
C LEU A 73 5.73 -11.33 1.03
N CYS A 74 6.88 -11.27 0.36
CA CYS A 74 7.24 -12.22 -0.70
C CYS A 74 7.26 -13.66 -0.19
N MET A 75 7.85 -13.93 0.98
CA MET A 75 7.86 -15.26 1.59
C MET A 75 6.43 -15.79 1.81
N ALA A 76 5.52 -14.94 2.29
CA ALA A 76 4.12 -15.31 2.43
C ALA A 76 3.45 -15.57 1.07
N PHE A 77 3.60 -14.69 0.08
CA PHE A 77 2.99 -14.88 -1.25
C PHE A 77 3.51 -16.12 -1.99
N LEU A 78 4.77 -16.49 -1.79
CA LEU A 78 5.38 -17.72 -2.28
C LEU A 78 5.04 -18.95 -1.44
N ARG A 79 4.25 -18.80 -0.37
CA ARG A 79 3.85 -19.85 0.59
C ARG A 79 5.03 -20.53 1.30
N LEU A 80 6.13 -19.80 1.49
CA LEU A 80 7.25 -20.23 2.32
C LEU A 80 6.96 -20.04 3.81
N THR A 81 6.02 -19.14 4.15
CA THR A 81 5.46 -18.96 5.49
C THR A 81 3.93 -18.98 5.46
N HIS A 82 3.31 -19.37 6.57
CA HIS A 82 1.83 -19.46 6.68
C HIS A 82 1.13 -18.10 6.72
N GLU A 83 1.79 -17.09 7.29
CA GLU A 83 1.32 -15.71 7.32
C GLU A 83 2.50 -14.73 7.28
N ALA A 84 2.20 -13.48 6.94
CA ALA A 84 3.07 -12.34 7.13
C ALA A 84 2.32 -11.27 7.90
N VAL A 85 2.97 -10.71 8.94
CA VAL A 85 2.36 -9.74 9.84
C VAL A 85 3.33 -8.59 10.07
N LEU A 86 3.03 -7.44 9.50
CA LEU A 86 3.76 -6.18 9.70
C LEU A 86 2.97 -5.35 10.71
N LYS A 87 3.51 -5.12 11.90
CA LYS A 87 2.81 -4.40 12.99
C LYS A 87 3.52 -3.12 13.38
N HIS A 88 2.74 -2.18 13.91
CA HIS A 88 3.18 -0.93 14.51
C HIS A 88 4.14 -0.15 13.61
N LYS A 89 3.91 -0.19 12.28
CA LYS A 89 4.69 0.60 11.34
C LYS A 89 4.44 2.07 11.63
N LYS A 90 5.42 2.70 12.29
CA LYS A 90 5.36 4.11 12.65
C LYS A 90 5.46 4.93 11.37
N THR A 91 4.39 5.65 11.07
CA THR A 91 4.35 6.58 9.94
C THR A 91 3.94 7.96 10.44
N LYS A 92 4.26 9.00 9.67
CA LYS A 92 3.74 10.35 9.88
C LYS A 92 2.70 10.64 8.82
N HIS A 93 1.49 10.98 9.24
CA HIS A 93 0.42 11.46 8.36
C HIS A 93 -0.06 12.81 8.88
N HIS A 94 0.06 13.87 8.09
CA HIS A 94 -0.25 15.25 8.49
C HIS A 94 0.35 15.65 9.86
N ASN A 95 1.65 15.37 10.06
CA ASN A 95 2.39 15.60 11.31
C ASN A 95 1.91 14.84 12.56
N LYS A 96 0.91 13.97 12.44
CA LYS A 96 0.51 13.04 13.50
C LYS A 96 1.21 11.70 13.33
N GLN A 97 1.64 11.12 14.45
CA GLN A 97 2.11 9.75 14.46
C GLN A 97 0.91 8.83 14.29
N VAL A 98 1.00 7.92 13.33
CA VAL A 98 -0.01 6.90 13.06
C VAL A 98 0.69 5.57 12.87
N TYR A 99 0.08 4.52 13.39
CA TYR A 99 0.61 3.17 13.29
C TYR A 99 -0.15 2.42 12.22
N LYS A 100 0.57 1.75 11.33
CA LYS A 100 -0.01 0.97 10.25
C LYS A 100 0.33 -0.50 10.43
N ASN A 101 -0.67 -1.34 10.19
CA ASN A 101 -0.52 -2.79 10.21
C ASN A 101 -0.89 -3.35 8.85
N VAL A 102 -0.15 -4.38 8.42
CA VAL A 102 -0.45 -5.19 7.24
C VAL A 102 -0.42 -6.65 7.66
N LYS A 103 -1.45 -7.41 7.31
CA LYS A 103 -1.51 -8.85 7.52
C LYS A 103 -1.82 -9.56 6.20
N VAL A 104 -1.07 -10.62 5.91
CA VAL A 104 -1.34 -11.54 4.81
C VAL A 104 -1.48 -12.94 5.39
N THR A 105 -2.58 -13.62 5.06
CA THR A 105 -2.87 -15.00 5.52
C THR A 105 -3.35 -15.87 4.37
N PHE A 106 -3.09 -17.16 4.48
CA PHE A 106 -3.69 -18.19 3.62
C PHE A 106 -4.58 -19.08 4.47
N ASP A 107 -5.88 -19.12 4.15
CA ASP A 107 -6.88 -19.94 4.85
C ASP A 107 -6.98 -21.38 4.27
N GLY A 108 -5.88 -21.86 3.68
CA GLY A 108 -5.84 -23.14 2.94
C GLY A 108 -6.37 -23.06 1.51
N LYS A 109 -6.87 -21.91 1.06
CA LYS A 109 -7.30 -21.68 -0.34
C LYS A 109 -6.15 -21.22 -1.23
N SER A 110 -6.42 -21.19 -2.53
CA SER A 110 -5.46 -20.71 -3.54
C SER A 110 -5.16 -19.21 -3.43
N THR A 111 -6.08 -18.43 -2.85
CA THR A 111 -6.01 -16.97 -2.73
C THR A 111 -5.51 -16.53 -1.37
N ALA A 112 -4.70 -15.46 -1.34
CA ALA A 112 -4.34 -14.79 -0.10
C ALA A 112 -5.45 -13.85 0.38
N MET A 113 -5.63 -13.74 1.69
CA MET A 113 -6.35 -12.62 2.31
C MET A 113 -5.35 -11.59 2.78
N MET A 114 -5.64 -10.31 2.52
CA MET A 114 -4.77 -9.20 2.88
C MET A 114 -5.57 -8.11 3.57
N GLU A 115 -5.05 -7.67 4.72
CA GLU A 115 -5.68 -6.67 5.58
C GLU A 115 -4.68 -5.53 5.82
N GLY A 116 -5.11 -4.30 5.63
CA GLY A 116 -4.34 -3.10 5.95
C GLY A 116 -5.17 -2.17 6.83
N GLY A 117 -4.58 -1.66 7.91
CA GLY A 117 -5.29 -0.82 8.87
C GLY A 117 -4.41 0.20 9.56
N VAL A 118 -5.01 1.32 9.97
CA VAL A 118 -4.40 2.32 10.83
C VAL A 118 -4.88 2.08 12.27
N VAL A 119 -3.96 2.14 13.23
CA VAL A 119 -4.20 1.99 14.68
C VAL A 119 -3.73 3.24 15.41
#